data_AF-W6LEV6-F1
#
_entry.id   AF-W6LEV6-F1
#
_cell.length_a   1.000
_cell.length_b   1.000
_cell.length_c   1.000
_cell.angle_alpha   90.00
_cell.angle_beta   90.00
_cell.angle_gamma   90.00
#
_symmetry.space_group_name_H-M   'P 1'
#
loop_
_entity.id
_entity.type
_entity.pdbx_description
1 polymer ?
#
loop_
_entity_poly.entity_id
_entity_poly.type
_entity_poly.pdbx_seq_one_letter_code
_entity_poly.pdbx_strand_id
1 'polypeptide(L)'
;MPTKKQKNHSNNEKAQPRGHTNHHGNIDEATLSALVEAIEGGSNKKGMTKSQVKTLEEKRVQAIERIYASKLDEIAIHPHHFHNAVLAQRFQQQCSIQAAAYVNVPIPLKPAQQRWQKVAPDRYVRYESFDITDSSKSDATMNFIVDLFTAELSEPYSSFTYQYFVFGWPDLCLTAYGVQSSTPPEDSVKGEKVGTIVSRVVREGPGEPLSGYVAMFAVLPKFRGFRLGRRLIELTVELMRAKGCDEVYLETPITNERAYLLYTSLGFVKTAFLPRYYLDYSDAVRLKLWLKDAFPNEREDSSEAAAAPTKGDAVEEQSAA
;
A
#
# COMPACT_ATOMS: atom_id res chain seq x y z
N MET A 1 -29.24 78.13 8.26
CA MET A 1 -30.73 78.09 8.25
C MET A 1 -31.18 76.64 8.40
N PRO A 2 -32.30 76.37 9.07
CA PRO A 2 -32.29 75.72 10.39
C PRO A 2 -32.93 74.31 10.41
N THR A 3 -32.76 73.60 11.56
CA THR A 3 -33.71 72.73 12.33
C THR A 3 -34.67 71.81 11.55
N LYS A 4 -34.98 70.55 11.93
CA LYS A 4 -35.40 69.94 13.21
C LYS A 4 -35.90 68.52 12.85
N LYS A 5 -35.86 67.54 13.76
CA LYS A 5 -36.88 66.48 13.98
C LYS A 5 -36.40 65.55 15.11
N GLN A 6 -36.94 65.68 16.32
CA GLN A 6 -38.18 65.08 16.87
C GLN A 6 -37.96 63.67 17.46
N LYS A 7 -38.04 63.63 18.80
CA LYS A 7 -38.36 62.45 19.63
C LYS A 7 -39.84 62.09 19.44
N ASN A 8 -40.16 60.79 19.52
CA ASN A 8 -41.41 60.20 20.04
C ASN A 8 -41.04 58.79 20.52
N HIS A 9 -40.96 58.50 21.83
CA HIS A 9 -42.03 58.04 22.73
C HIS A 9 -42.70 56.70 22.37
N SER A 10 -42.24 55.67 23.09
CA SER A 10 -42.99 54.58 23.73
C SER A 10 -44.23 54.01 23.02
N ASN A 11 -44.16 52.72 22.67
CA ASN A 11 -45.27 51.82 22.98
C ASN A 11 -44.75 50.45 23.42
N ASN A 12 -45.11 50.10 24.65
CA ASN A 12 -44.78 48.87 25.35
C ASN A 12 -45.98 47.93 25.20
N GLU A 13 -45.95 47.06 24.20
CA GLU A 13 -46.90 45.95 24.09
C GLU A 13 -46.23 44.65 24.51
N LYS A 14 -46.79 44.06 25.57
CA LYS A 14 -46.46 42.73 26.11
C LYS A 14 -46.60 41.67 25.02
N ALA A 15 -45.50 41.18 24.48
CA ALA A 15 -45.46 39.92 23.76
C ALA A 15 -44.99 38.81 24.72
N GLN A 16 -45.87 37.82 24.93
CA GLN A 16 -45.63 36.60 25.70
C GLN A 16 -44.35 35.89 25.24
N PRO A 17 -43.59 35.21 26.12
CA PRO A 17 -42.46 34.42 25.70
C PRO A 17 -42.99 33.21 24.90
N ARG A 18 -42.87 33.26 23.57
CA ARG A 18 -42.93 32.06 22.75
C ARG A 18 -41.72 31.22 23.14
N GLY A 19 -41.98 30.13 23.87
CA GLY A 19 -40.99 29.11 24.14
C GLY A 19 -40.47 28.56 22.82
N HIS A 20 -39.29 29.00 22.42
CA HIS A 20 -38.48 28.24 21.48
C HIS A 20 -38.02 27.00 22.22
N THR A 21 -38.79 25.92 22.10
CA THR A 21 -38.31 24.58 22.41
C THR A 21 -37.23 24.26 21.36
N ASN A 22 -35.97 24.50 21.71
CA ASN A 22 -34.85 23.91 21.01
C ASN A 22 -34.97 22.38 21.15
N HIS A 23 -35.58 21.73 20.15
CA HIS A 23 -35.35 20.32 19.90
C HIS A 23 -33.95 20.16 19.30
N HIS A 24 -32.92 20.40 20.11
CA HIS A 24 -31.67 19.69 19.89
C HIS A 24 -31.88 18.31 20.49
N GLY A 25 -32.09 17.32 19.63
CA GLY A 25 -32.09 15.92 20.00
C GLY A 25 -30.72 15.59 20.58
N ASN A 26 -30.59 15.69 21.91
CA ASN A 26 -29.46 15.17 22.64
C ASN A 26 -29.50 13.64 22.45
N ILE A 27 -28.68 13.12 21.55
CA ILE A 27 -28.39 11.70 21.50
C ILE A 27 -27.79 11.37 22.87
N ASP A 28 -28.39 10.45 23.62
CA ASP A 28 -27.88 10.12 24.94
C ASP A 28 -26.45 9.54 24.85
N GLU A 29 -25.66 9.75 25.89
CA GLU A 29 -24.24 9.37 25.93
C GLU A 29 -24.05 7.85 25.79
N ALA A 30 -25.04 7.06 26.23
CA ALA A 30 -25.08 5.62 26.07
C ALA A 30 -25.27 5.18 24.60
N THR A 31 -26.10 5.89 23.84
CA THR A 31 -26.33 5.69 22.41
C THR A 31 -25.12 6.13 21.62
N LEU A 32 -24.46 7.22 22.03
CA LEU A 32 -23.21 7.66 21.44
C LEU A 32 -22.09 6.63 21.69
N SER A 33 -21.98 6.11 22.90
CA SER A 33 -21.01 5.07 23.27
C SER A 33 -21.28 3.74 22.54
N ALA A 34 -22.55 3.32 22.45
CA ALA A 34 -22.95 2.14 21.67
C ALA A 34 -22.70 2.32 20.17
N LEU A 35 -22.85 3.55 19.66
CA LEU A 35 -22.53 3.89 18.26
C LEU A 35 -21.02 3.82 18.02
N VAL A 36 -20.20 4.36 18.93
CA VAL A 36 -18.74 4.27 18.87
C VAL A 36 -18.30 2.81 18.95
N GLU A 37 -18.82 2.01 19.89
CA GLU A 37 -18.51 0.58 19.98
C GLU A 37 -18.94 -0.18 18.72
N ALA A 38 -20.11 0.16 18.16
CA ALA A 38 -20.59 -0.42 16.92
C ALA A 38 -19.69 -0.04 15.75
N ILE A 39 -19.26 1.22 15.62
CA ILE A 39 -18.41 1.73 14.52
C ILE A 39 -16.97 1.23 14.64
N GLU A 40 -16.30 1.53 15.75
CA GLU A 40 -14.87 1.25 15.96
C GLU A 40 -14.60 -0.24 16.21
N GLY A 41 -15.60 -0.97 16.72
CA GLY A 41 -15.59 -2.42 16.92
C GLY A 41 -14.73 -2.88 18.11
N GLY A 42 -15.26 -3.84 18.88
CA GLY A 42 -14.47 -4.64 19.82
C GLY A 42 -13.63 -5.71 19.10
N SER A 43 -12.44 -6.00 19.62
CA SER A 43 -11.50 -6.99 19.09
C SER A 43 -12.16 -8.36 18.87
N ASN A 44 -12.06 -8.90 17.65
CA ASN A 44 -12.58 -10.22 17.32
C ASN A 44 -11.88 -11.29 18.19
N LYS A 45 -12.66 -12.18 18.81
CA LYS A 45 -12.09 -13.34 19.52
C LYS A 45 -11.36 -14.24 18.51
N LYS A 46 -10.11 -14.60 18.79
CA LYS A 46 -9.34 -15.56 17.97
C LYS A 46 -10.12 -16.87 17.82
N GLY A 47 -10.28 -17.38 16.59
CA GLY A 47 -10.87 -18.69 16.29
C GLY A 47 -12.30 -18.72 15.73
N MET A 48 -12.88 -17.59 15.32
CA MET A 48 -14.20 -17.57 14.65
C MET A 48 -14.14 -18.06 13.20
N THR A 49 -15.19 -18.78 12.76
CA THR A 49 -15.35 -19.20 11.35
C THR A 49 -15.83 -18.05 10.46
N LYS A 50 -15.61 -18.13 9.13
CA LYS A 50 -16.08 -17.11 8.15
C LYS A 50 -17.56 -16.76 8.33
N SER A 51 -18.41 -17.77 8.56
CA SER A 51 -19.85 -17.58 8.80
C SER A 51 -20.15 -16.84 10.10
N GLN A 52 -19.42 -17.13 11.18
CA GLN A 52 -19.61 -16.47 12.48
C GLN A 52 -19.21 -15.00 12.44
N VAL A 53 -18.14 -14.68 11.71
CA VAL A 53 -17.70 -13.30 11.46
C VAL A 53 -18.77 -12.52 10.70
N LYS A 54 -19.31 -13.10 9.62
CA LYS A 54 -20.37 -12.49 8.82
C LYS A 54 -21.63 -12.19 9.64
N THR A 55 -22.09 -13.15 10.44
CA THR A 55 -23.27 -12.96 11.31
C THR A 55 -23.03 -11.90 12.39
N LEU A 56 -21.81 -11.80 12.93
CA LEU A 56 -21.46 -10.76 13.90
C LEU A 56 -21.46 -9.36 13.25
N GLU A 57 -20.96 -9.26 12.02
CA GLU A 57 -21.00 -8.01 11.24
C GLU A 57 -22.42 -7.58 10.91
N GLU A 58 -23.28 -8.50 10.45
CA GLU A 58 -24.70 -8.22 10.20
C GLU A 58 -25.40 -7.67 11.45
N LYS A 59 -25.13 -8.25 12.63
CA LYS A 59 -25.68 -7.76 13.90
C LYS A 59 -25.20 -6.34 14.24
N ARG A 60 -23.94 -6.01 13.96
CA ARG A 60 -23.37 -4.67 14.18
C ARG A 60 -24.01 -3.63 13.25
N VAL A 61 -24.21 -3.97 11.98
CA VAL A 61 -24.89 -3.08 11.03
C VAL A 61 -26.34 -2.83 11.45
N GLN A 62 -27.07 -3.87 11.83
CA GLN A 62 -28.45 -3.73 12.32
C GLN A 62 -28.55 -2.86 13.58
N ALA A 63 -27.55 -2.85 14.45
CA ALA A 63 -27.53 -1.96 15.61
C ALA A 63 -27.40 -0.48 15.19
N ILE A 64 -26.54 -0.19 14.21
CA ILE A 64 -26.38 1.17 13.66
C ILE A 64 -27.67 1.61 12.96
N GLU A 65 -28.31 0.75 12.18
CA GLU A 65 -29.59 1.05 11.53
C GLU A 65 -30.67 1.45 12.52
N ARG A 66 -30.78 0.74 13.66
CA ARG A 66 -31.76 1.08 14.71
C ARG A 66 -31.52 2.45 15.32
N ILE A 67 -30.26 2.86 15.47
CA ILE A 67 -29.88 4.17 16.00
C ILE A 67 -30.28 5.30 15.02
N TYR A 68 -30.18 5.05 13.71
CA TYR A 68 -30.49 6.03 12.68
C TYR A 68 -31.92 5.95 12.12
N ALA A 69 -32.70 4.94 12.51
CA ALA A 69 -34.04 4.68 11.98
C ALA A 69 -34.95 5.92 12.00
N SER A 70 -34.96 6.68 13.10
CA SER A 70 -35.76 7.91 13.22
C SER A 70 -35.27 9.08 12.36
N LYS A 71 -33.98 9.11 12.02
CA LYS A 71 -33.37 10.16 11.16
C LYS A 71 -33.43 9.83 9.68
N LEU A 72 -33.51 8.55 9.31
CA LEU A 72 -33.57 8.10 7.92
C LEU A 72 -34.87 8.52 7.24
N ASP A 73 -35.98 8.51 7.99
CA ASP A 73 -37.28 8.99 7.53
C ASP A 73 -37.28 10.50 7.23
N GLU A 74 -36.51 11.30 7.96
CA GLU A 74 -36.38 12.74 7.74
C GLU A 74 -35.52 13.08 6.50
N ILE A 75 -34.58 12.19 6.13
CA ILE A 75 -33.57 12.44 5.07
C ILE A 75 -33.94 11.70 3.76
N ALA A 76 -35.06 10.97 3.73
CA ALA A 76 -35.55 10.21 2.56
C ALA A 76 -34.51 9.23 1.96
N ILE A 77 -33.63 8.67 2.79
CA ILE A 77 -32.68 7.63 2.37
C ILE A 77 -33.35 6.26 2.55
N HIS A 78 -33.41 5.48 1.47
CA HIS A 78 -33.97 4.13 1.53
C HIS A 78 -33.14 3.25 2.51
N PRO A 79 -33.77 2.53 3.47
CA PRO A 79 -33.05 1.76 4.49
C PRO A 79 -31.99 0.79 3.94
N HIS A 80 -32.29 0.08 2.84
CA HIS A 80 -31.32 -0.78 2.16
C HIS A 80 -30.07 -0.04 1.66
N HIS A 81 -30.19 1.21 1.20
CA HIS A 81 -29.02 2.00 0.79
C HIS A 81 -28.18 2.41 1.99
N PHE A 82 -28.81 2.75 3.12
CA PHE A 82 -28.10 3.02 4.36
C PHE A 82 -27.38 1.78 4.89
N HIS A 83 -28.04 0.60 4.87
CA HIS A 83 -27.43 -0.69 5.19
C HIS A 83 -26.13 -0.92 4.42
N ASN A 84 -26.19 -0.79 3.10
CA ASN A 84 -25.06 -1.02 2.22
C ASN A 84 -23.96 0.03 2.40
N ALA A 85 -24.32 1.28 2.70
CA ALA A 85 -23.35 2.33 3.01
C ALA A 85 -22.58 2.03 4.30
N VAL A 86 -23.26 1.55 5.35
CA VAL A 86 -22.61 1.16 6.61
C VAL A 86 -21.70 -0.06 6.39
N LEU A 87 -22.15 -1.07 5.64
CA LEU A 87 -21.28 -2.20 5.27
C LEU A 87 -20.04 -1.75 4.50
N ALA A 88 -20.20 -0.89 3.50
CA ALA A 88 -19.09 -0.37 2.70
C ALA A 88 -18.11 0.44 3.54
N GLN A 89 -18.59 1.31 4.44
CA GLN A 89 -17.75 2.07 5.37
C GLN A 89 -16.90 1.14 6.25
N ARG A 90 -17.50 0.08 6.79
CA ARG A 90 -16.79 -0.89 7.64
C ARG A 90 -15.71 -1.64 6.87
N PHE A 91 -16.06 -2.12 5.68
CA PHE A 91 -15.10 -2.78 4.79
C PHE A 91 -13.92 -1.86 4.49
N GLN A 92 -14.19 -0.60 4.14
CA GLN A 92 -13.15 0.41 3.93
C GLN A 92 -12.28 0.62 5.17
N GLN A 93 -12.86 0.73 6.37
CA GLN A 93 -12.10 0.91 7.61
C GLN A 93 -11.21 -0.30 7.94
N GLN A 94 -11.74 -1.52 7.84
CA GLN A 94 -10.94 -2.74 8.05
C GLN A 94 -9.78 -2.83 7.07
N CYS A 95 -10.02 -2.57 5.78
CA CYS A 95 -8.98 -2.54 4.77
C CYS A 95 -7.97 -1.41 5.02
N SER A 96 -8.39 -0.25 5.52
CA SER A 96 -7.51 0.89 5.86
C SER A 96 -6.58 0.55 7.02
N ILE A 97 -7.09 -0.13 8.05
CA ILE A 97 -6.28 -0.59 9.19
C ILE A 97 -5.23 -1.60 8.73
N GLN A 98 -5.62 -2.56 7.87
CA GLN A 98 -4.67 -3.50 7.26
C GLN A 98 -3.67 -2.80 6.33
N ALA A 99 -4.08 -1.72 5.65
CA ALA A 99 -3.24 -0.93 4.76
C ALA A 99 -2.09 -0.22 5.51
N ALA A 100 -2.37 0.30 6.71
CA ALA A 100 -1.37 0.99 7.52
C ALA A 100 -0.21 0.08 7.98
N ALA A 101 -0.41 -1.24 8.03
CA ALA A 101 0.54 -2.18 8.61
C ALA A 101 1.77 -2.47 7.74
N TYR A 102 1.71 -2.33 6.41
CA TYR A 102 2.83 -2.67 5.50
C TYR A 102 3.57 -1.48 4.90
N VAL A 103 2.96 -0.30 4.86
CA VAL A 103 3.57 0.89 4.22
C VAL A 103 4.79 1.36 5.02
N ASN A 104 4.76 1.25 6.35
CA ASN A 104 5.71 1.92 7.23
C ASN A 104 6.72 0.99 7.94
N VAL A 105 6.83 -0.28 7.56
CA VAL A 105 7.81 -1.20 8.16
C VAL A 105 8.98 -1.41 7.18
N PRO A 106 10.13 -0.76 7.38
CA PRO A 106 11.29 -0.92 6.50
C PRO A 106 11.84 -2.35 6.57
N ILE A 107 12.14 -2.93 5.41
CA ILE A 107 12.82 -4.22 5.28
C ILE A 107 14.29 -3.96 4.94
N PRO A 108 15.24 -4.24 5.86
CA PRO A 108 16.65 -4.01 5.57
C PRO A 108 17.18 -4.98 4.52
N LEU A 109 18.20 -4.54 3.79
CA LEU A 109 19.00 -5.43 2.94
C LEU A 109 19.66 -6.53 3.78
N LYS A 110 19.79 -7.73 3.18
CA LYS A 110 20.52 -8.85 3.79
C LYS A 110 22.01 -8.48 3.89
N PRO A 111 22.75 -8.95 4.91
CA PRO A 111 24.18 -8.64 5.04
C PRO A 111 25.03 -9.03 3.81
N ALA A 112 24.67 -10.11 3.12
CA ALA A 112 25.35 -10.52 1.87
C ALA A 112 25.17 -9.51 0.73
N GLN A 113 24.07 -8.76 0.70
CA GLN A 113 23.78 -7.75 -0.32
C GLN A 113 24.56 -6.45 -0.06
N GLN A 114 24.85 -6.15 1.21
CA GLN A 114 25.62 -4.97 1.63
C GLN A 114 27.14 -5.15 1.48
N ARG A 115 27.62 -6.39 1.35
CA ARG A 115 29.03 -6.70 1.12
C ARG A 115 29.42 -6.59 -0.36
N TRP A 116 30.72 -6.41 -0.60
CA TRP A 116 31.30 -6.42 -1.94
C TRP A 116 31.12 -7.77 -2.62
N GLN A 117 30.47 -7.76 -3.77
CA GLN A 117 30.19 -8.94 -4.58
C GLN A 117 30.86 -8.80 -5.95
N LYS A 118 31.63 -9.80 -6.35
CA LYS A 118 32.25 -9.82 -7.68
C LYS A 118 31.17 -9.99 -8.74
N VAL A 119 31.14 -9.09 -9.72
CA VAL A 119 30.16 -9.12 -10.83
C VAL A 119 30.79 -9.31 -12.20
N ALA A 120 32.07 -9.00 -12.33
CA ALA A 120 32.88 -9.23 -13.52
C ALA A 120 34.36 -9.34 -13.11
N PRO A 121 35.27 -9.69 -14.04
CA PRO A 121 36.70 -9.56 -13.80
C PRO A 121 37.02 -8.16 -13.28
N ASP A 122 37.72 -8.12 -12.15
CA ASP A 122 38.13 -6.92 -11.42
C ASP A 122 37.03 -5.92 -11.07
N ARG A 123 35.75 -6.34 -11.03
CA ARG A 123 34.63 -5.45 -10.69
C ARG A 123 33.79 -6.01 -9.58
N TYR A 124 33.58 -5.18 -8.56
CA TYR A 124 32.79 -5.49 -7.39
C TYR A 124 31.67 -4.47 -7.24
N VAL A 125 30.52 -4.94 -6.76
CA VAL A 125 29.41 -4.07 -6.39
C VAL A 125 28.87 -4.40 -5.00
N ARG A 126 28.27 -3.41 -4.36
CA ARG A 126 27.44 -3.58 -3.17
C ARG A 126 26.24 -2.66 -3.25
N TYR A 127 25.26 -2.88 -2.38
CA TYR A 127 24.02 -2.10 -2.37
C TYR A 127 23.78 -1.49 -1.01
N GLU A 128 23.26 -0.27 -1.00
CA GLU A 128 22.80 0.42 0.20
C GLU A 128 21.39 0.95 -0.07
N SER A 129 20.51 0.81 0.92
CA SER A 129 19.21 1.48 0.93
C SER A 129 19.40 2.97 1.22
N PHE A 130 18.42 3.80 0.83
CA PHE A 130 18.46 5.23 1.14
C PHE A 130 18.42 5.46 2.66
N ASP A 131 19.38 6.22 3.16
CA ASP A 131 19.47 6.54 4.59
C ASP A 131 18.88 7.93 4.85
N ILE A 132 17.73 7.99 5.52
CA ILE A 132 17.08 9.26 5.91
C ILE A 132 17.72 9.84 7.19
N THR A 133 18.47 9.05 7.94
CA THR A 133 18.97 9.44 9.28
C THR A 133 20.25 10.26 9.23
N ASP A 134 21.07 10.09 8.18
CA ASP A 134 22.32 10.81 7.95
C ASP A 134 22.14 11.85 6.83
N SER A 135 21.93 13.11 7.21
CA SER A 135 21.65 14.20 6.28
C SER A 135 22.74 14.40 5.22
N SER A 136 24.01 14.21 5.59
CA SER A 136 25.12 14.39 4.65
C SER A 136 25.12 13.30 3.59
N LYS A 137 24.85 12.05 3.97
CA LYS A 137 24.75 10.94 3.01
C LYS A 137 23.47 11.00 2.19
N SER A 138 22.34 11.40 2.79
CA SER A 138 21.07 11.52 2.11
C SER A 138 21.16 12.55 0.99
N ASP A 139 21.75 13.71 1.24
CA ASP A 139 21.90 14.79 0.26
C ASP A 139 22.82 14.36 -0.89
N ALA A 140 23.97 13.76 -0.57
CA ALA A 140 24.90 13.27 -1.58
C ALA A 140 24.33 12.12 -2.43
N THR A 141 23.40 11.33 -1.88
CA THR A 141 22.69 10.29 -2.62
C THR A 141 21.58 10.89 -3.45
N MET A 142 20.81 11.82 -2.90
CA MET A 142 19.74 12.52 -3.60
C MET A 142 20.26 13.27 -4.84
N ASN A 143 21.37 14.00 -4.71
CA ASN A 143 22.01 14.67 -5.85
C ASN A 143 22.40 13.67 -6.94
N PHE A 144 22.99 12.53 -6.55
CA PHE A 144 23.30 11.46 -7.51
C PHE A 144 22.06 10.90 -8.21
N ILE A 145 20.95 10.71 -7.50
CA ILE A 145 19.68 10.24 -8.08
C ILE A 145 19.17 11.22 -9.13
N VAL A 146 19.13 12.51 -8.77
CA VAL A 146 18.70 13.60 -9.66
C VAL A 146 19.57 13.64 -10.91
N ASP A 147 20.89 13.67 -10.75
CA ASP A 147 21.84 13.75 -11.86
C ASP A 147 21.75 12.54 -12.79
N LEU A 148 21.70 11.33 -12.20
CA LEU A 148 21.63 10.07 -12.95
C LEU A 148 20.33 9.99 -13.77
N PHE A 149 19.18 10.24 -13.15
CA PHE A 149 17.90 10.12 -13.85
C PHE A 149 17.68 11.25 -14.85
N THR A 150 18.18 12.46 -14.59
CA THR A 150 18.18 13.55 -15.58
C THR A 150 19.01 13.19 -16.82
N ALA A 151 20.14 12.49 -16.64
CA ALA A 151 21.00 12.10 -17.75
C ALA A 151 20.47 10.88 -18.53
N GLU A 152 19.78 9.96 -17.86
CA GLU A 152 19.48 8.63 -18.42
C GLU A 152 17.99 8.37 -18.72
N LEU A 153 17.08 9.20 -18.20
CA LEU A 153 15.64 9.09 -18.46
C LEU A 153 15.16 10.29 -19.28
N SER A 154 14.15 10.08 -20.11
CA SER A 154 13.58 11.11 -20.98
C SER A 154 12.66 12.09 -20.25
N GLU A 155 12.16 11.72 -19.07
CA GLU A 155 11.19 12.51 -18.33
C GLU A 155 11.86 13.42 -17.27
N PRO A 156 11.64 14.74 -17.32
CA PRO A 156 12.10 15.64 -16.28
C PRO A 156 11.23 15.50 -15.04
N TYR A 157 11.76 14.92 -13.96
CA TYR A 157 11.09 14.89 -12.67
C TYR A 157 11.55 16.04 -11.77
N SER A 158 10.62 16.61 -11.00
CA SER A 158 10.96 17.54 -9.93
C SER A 158 11.67 16.80 -8.78
N SER A 159 12.49 17.52 -8.02
CA SER A 159 13.11 16.98 -6.80
C SER A 159 12.09 16.41 -5.80
N PHE A 160 10.91 17.00 -5.73
CA PHE A 160 9.78 16.52 -4.91
C PHE A 160 9.32 15.11 -5.29
N THR A 161 9.43 14.74 -6.56
CA THR A 161 9.06 13.38 -7.02
C THR A 161 9.99 12.36 -6.39
N TYR A 162 11.29 12.61 -6.38
CA TYR A 162 12.26 11.72 -5.73
C TYR A 162 12.06 11.71 -4.22
N GLN A 163 11.79 12.86 -3.59
CA GLN A 163 11.51 12.97 -2.14
C GLN A 163 10.32 12.10 -1.72
N TYR A 164 9.26 12.08 -2.52
CA TYR A 164 8.10 11.22 -2.28
C TYR A 164 8.49 9.74 -2.16
N PHE A 165 9.37 9.24 -3.04
CA PHE A 165 9.84 7.86 -2.96
C PHE A 165 10.77 7.61 -1.77
N VAL A 166 11.80 8.45 -1.58
CA VAL A 166 12.83 8.19 -0.58
C VAL A 166 12.31 8.35 0.86
N PHE A 167 11.34 9.23 1.10
CA PHE A 167 10.72 9.36 2.42
C PHE A 167 9.63 8.32 2.67
N GLY A 168 8.90 7.91 1.63
CA GLY A 168 7.85 6.89 1.76
C GLY A 168 8.40 5.46 1.87
N TRP A 169 9.44 5.14 1.10
CA TRP A 169 9.99 3.79 0.97
C TRP A 169 11.52 3.81 0.85
N PRO A 170 12.25 4.30 1.88
CA PRO A 170 13.72 4.37 1.85
C PRO A 170 14.38 3.02 1.60
N ASP A 171 13.79 1.96 2.13
CA ASP A 171 14.27 0.59 1.98
C ASP A 171 14.11 0.03 0.56
N LEU A 172 13.15 0.56 -0.22
CA LEU A 172 12.96 0.21 -1.64
C LEU A 172 13.68 1.15 -2.60
N CYS A 173 14.38 2.16 -2.08
CA CYS A 173 15.25 3.04 -2.85
C CYS A 173 16.69 2.57 -2.66
N LEU A 174 17.24 1.87 -3.65
CA LEU A 174 18.56 1.24 -3.56
C LEU A 174 19.56 1.98 -4.44
N THR A 175 20.75 2.22 -3.88
CA THR A 175 21.93 2.71 -4.62
C THR A 175 22.96 1.59 -4.72
N ALA A 176 23.41 1.31 -5.94
CA ALA A 176 24.54 0.42 -6.20
C ALA A 176 25.85 1.21 -6.16
N TYR A 177 26.82 0.65 -5.45
CA TYR A 177 28.19 1.15 -5.42
C TYR A 177 29.09 0.19 -6.18
N GLY A 178 30.02 0.72 -6.99
CA GLY A 178 30.96 -0.04 -7.80
C GLY A 178 32.42 0.30 -7.48
N VAL A 179 33.27 -0.72 -7.48
CA VAL A 179 34.73 -0.60 -7.35
C VAL A 179 35.39 -1.47 -8.41
N GLN A 180 36.48 -0.95 -9.00
CA GLN A 180 37.38 -1.73 -9.83
C GLN A 180 38.62 -2.11 -9.00
N SER A 181 38.87 -3.40 -8.83
CA SER A 181 39.97 -3.93 -8.01
C SER A 181 40.30 -5.35 -8.44
N SER A 182 41.59 -5.71 -8.49
CA SER A 182 42.02 -7.08 -8.79
C SER A 182 41.75 -8.06 -7.64
N THR A 183 41.72 -7.57 -6.41
CA THR A 183 41.40 -8.34 -5.20
C THR A 183 40.04 -7.93 -4.61
N PRO A 184 39.36 -8.79 -3.83
CA PRO A 184 38.16 -8.42 -3.10
C PRO A 184 38.41 -7.17 -2.23
N PRO A 185 37.64 -6.08 -2.39
CA PRO A 185 37.80 -4.89 -1.56
C PRO A 185 37.38 -5.16 -0.11
N GLU A 186 38.02 -4.47 0.83
CA GLU A 186 37.56 -4.45 2.23
C GLU A 186 36.19 -3.75 2.36
N ASP A 187 35.41 -4.12 3.38
CA ASP A 187 34.09 -3.52 3.64
C ASP A 187 34.17 -2.00 3.90
N SER A 188 35.34 -1.52 4.37
CA SER A 188 35.66 -0.10 4.62
C SER A 188 35.80 0.74 3.34
N VAL A 189 36.08 0.11 2.19
CA VAL A 189 36.30 0.81 0.92
C VAL A 189 35.02 1.49 0.47
N LYS A 190 35.11 2.79 0.16
CA LYS A 190 34.02 3.55 -0.45
C LYS A 190 34.06 3.39 -1.96
N GLY A 191 33.00 2.86 -2.55
CA GLY A 191 32.86 2.80 -4.01
C GLY A 191 32.27 4.05 -4.61
N GLU A 192 32.26 4.07 -5.94
CA GLU A 192 31.51 5.07 -6.71
C GLU A 192 30.03 4.67 -6.75
N LYS A 193 29.09 5.63 -6.71
CA LYS A 193 27.68 5.35 -7.00
C LYS A 193 27.52 5.10 -8.51
N VAL A 194 26.93 3.97 -8.89
CA VAL A 194 26.94 3.50 -10.29
C VAL A 194 25.57 3.18 -10.86
N GLY A 195 24.54 3.18 -10.01
CA GLY A 195 23.16 3.02 -10.44
C GLY A 195 22.21 3.11 -9.25
N THR A 196 20.96 3.42 -9.55
CA THR A 196 19.89 3.55 -8.55
C THR A 196 18.61 2.94 -9.09
N ILE A 197 17.81 2.38 -8.20
CA ILE A 197 16.40 2.05 -8.40
C ILE A 197 15.57 2.74 -7.30
N VAL A 198 14.47 3.39 -7.68
CA VAL A 198 13.49 3.95 -6.76
C VAL A 198 12.14 3.28 -7.00
N SER A 199 11.46 2.93 -5.92
CA SER A 199 10.28 2.08 -5.98
C SER A 199 9.38 2.34 -4.78
N ARG A 200 8.12 1.93 -4.89
CA ARG A 200 7.12 2.04 -3.83
C ARG A 200 6.29 0.77 -3.72
N VAL A 201 5.53 0.66 -2.64
CA VAL A 201 4.49 -0.34 -2.47
C VAL A 201 3.18 0.36 -2.19
N VAL A 202 2.13 -0.04 -2.91
CA VAL A 202 0.80 0.56 -2.81
C VAL A 202 -0.27 -0.51 -2.94
N ARG A 203 -1.44 -0.21 -2.38
CA ARG A 203 -2.68 -0.91 -2.69
C ARG A 203 -3.64 0.14 -3.25
N GLU A 204 -4.16 -0.08 -4.46
CA GLU A 204 -5.01 0.90 -5.16
C GLU A 204 -6.39 1.06 -4.48
N GLY A 205 -6.84 0.04 -3.74
CA GLY A 205 -8.08 0.12 -2.97
C GLY A 205 -8.27 -1.03 -1.97
N PRO A 206 -9.31 -0.95 -1.13
CA PRO A 206 -9.75 -2.04 -0.27
C PRO A 206 -9.90 -3.37 -1.02
N GLY A 207 -9.22 -4.42 -0.57
CA GLY A 207 -9.28 -5.75 -1.19
C GLY A 207 -8.43 -5.94 -2.46
N GLU A 208 -7.89 -4.87 -3.06
CA GLU A 208 -7.00 -4.97 -4.22
C GLU A 208 -5.65 -5.58 -3.84
N PRO A 209 -4.90 -6.21 -4.75
CA PRO A 209 -3.56 -6.73 -4.47
C PRO A 209 -2.60 -5.66 -3.92
N LEU A 210 -1.68 -6.08 -3.05
CA LEU A 210 -0.54 -5.27 -2.64
C LEU A 210 0.49 -5.27 -3.75
N SER A 211 0.63 -4.14 -4.45
CA SER A 211 1.47 -4.04 -5.64
C SER A 211 2.74 -3.26 -5.35
N GLY A 212 3.88 -3.86 -5.68
CA GLY A 212 5.15 -3.17 -5.81
C GLY A 212 5.21 -2.42 -7.14
N TYR A 213 5.72 -1.19 -7.13
CA TYR A 213 5.90 -0.38 -8.32
C TYR A 213 7.36 0.02 -8.47
N VAL A 214 8.00 -0.44 -9.55
CA VAL A 214 9.35 0.02 -9.95
C VAL A 214 9.19 1.29 -10.78
N ALA A 215 9.44 2.44 -10.16
CA ALA A 215 9.16 3.73 -10.77
C ALA A 215 10.25 4.15 -11.74
N MET A 216 11.50 4.19 -11.28
CA MET A 216 12.64 4.62 -12.09
C MET A 216 13.85 3.79 -11.69
N PHE A 217 14.65 3.40 -12.68
CA PHE A 217 15.96 2.83 -12.44
C PHE A 217 16.91 3.15 -13.59
N ALA A 218 18.18 3.34 -13.25
CA ALA A 218 19.22 3.62 -14.22
C ALA A 218 20.58 3.13 -13.71
N VAL A 219 21.48 2.87 -14.65
CA VAL A 219 22.87 2.46 -14.38
C VAL A 219 23.78 3.27 -15.28
N LEU A 220 24.86 3.81 -14.70
CA LEU A 220 25.86 4.56 -15.44
C LEU A 220 26.42 3.74 -16.61
N PRO A 221 26.62 4.34 -17.80
CA PRO A 221 27.08 3.63 -19.00
C PRO A 221 28.31 2.75 -18.77
N LYS A 222 29.30 3.25 -18.02
CA LYS A 222 30.56 2.54 -17.70
C LYS A 222 30.42 1.30 -16.80
N PHE A 223 29.24 1.10 -16.21
CA PHE A 223 28.87 -0.07 -15.40
C PHE A 223 27.77 -0.93 -16.05
N ARG A 224 27.40 -0.66 -17.30
CA ARG A 224 26.50 -1.53 -18.08
C ARG A 224 27.24 -2.77 -18.58
N GLY A 225 26.48 -3.80 -18.96
CA GLY A 225 27.02 -5.07 -19.48
C GLY A 225 27.36 -6.09 -18.40
N PHE A 226 27.40 -5.70 -17.12
CA PHE A 226 27.69 -6.59 -15.98
C PHE A 226 26.43 -7.05 -15.22
N ARG A 227 25.28 -7.05 -15.90
CA ARG A 227 23.96 -7.44 -15.35
C ARG A 227 23.54 -6.64 -14.10
N LEU A 228 24.06 -5.43 -13.89
CA LEU A 228 23.74 -4.63 -12.71
C LEU A 228 22.25 -4.23 -12.66
N GLY A 229 21.66 -3.82 -13.79
CA GLY A 229 20.21 -3.51 -13.85
C GLY A 229 19.34 -4.71 -13.47
N ARG A 230 19.70 -5.91 -13.94
CA ARG A 230 19.03 -7.17 -13.54
C ARG A 230 19.09 -7.38 -12.03
N ARG A 231 20.28 -7.23 -11.45
CA ARG A 231 20.50 -7.41 -10.01
C ARG A 231 19.71 -6.39 -9.17
N LEU A 232 19.66 -5.13 -9.58
CA LEU A 232 18.86 -4.10 -8.90
C LEU A 232 17.37 -4.49 -8.89
N ILE A 233 16.82 -4.91 -10.03
CA ILE A 233 15.41 -5.34 -10.11
C ILE A 233 15.18 -6.60 -9.26
N GLU A 234 16.06 -7.60 -9.34
CA GLU A 234 15.96 -8.82 -8.53
C GLU A 234 15.96 -8.51 -7.03
N LEU A 235 16.85 -7.62 -6.58
CA LEU A 235 16.92 -7.14 -5.20
C LEU A 235 15.63 -6.42 -4.78
N THR A 236 15.15 -5.49 -5.58
CA THR A 236 13.91 -4.76 -5.29
C THR A 236 12.71 -5.69 -5.22
N VAL A 237 12.62 -6.68 -6.12
CA VAL A 237 11.56 -7.71 -6.10
C VAL A 237 11.66 -8.58 -4.85
N GLU A 238 12.88 -8.95 -4.40
CA GLU A 238 13.05 -9.66 -3.12
C GLU A 238 12.53 -8.86 -1.93
N LEU A 239 12.81 -7.56 -1.87
CA LEU A 239 12.32 -6.68 -0.81
C LEU A 239 10.80 -6.50 -0.87
N MET A 240 10.22 -6.35 -2.05
CA MET A 240 8.77 -6.30 -2.25
C MET A 240 8.09 -7.61 -1.82
N ARG A 241 8.70 -8.75 -2.14
CA ARG A 241 8.22 -10.06 -1.66
C ARG A 241 8.27 -10.14 -0.13
N ALA A 242 9.35 -9.66 0.48
CA ALA A 242 9.48 -9.62 1.94
C ALA A 242 8.47 -8.66 2.61
N LYS A 243 8.04 -7.60 1.92
CA LYS A 243 6.92 -6.73 2.33
C LYS A 243 5.53 -7.36 2.12
N GLY A 244 5.46 -8.56 1.54
CA GLY A 244 4.22 -9.29 1.31
C GLY A 244 3.46 -8.86 0.06
N CYS A 245 4.11 -8.17 -0.89
CA CYS A 245 3.51 -7.84 -2.17
C CYS A 245 2.97 -9.09 -2.88
N ASP A 246 1.80 -8.95 -3.48
CA ASP A 246 1.15 -9.95 -4.32
C ASP A 246 1.71 -9.91 -5.75
N GLU A 247 2.13 -8.73 -6.20
CA GLU A 247 2.61 -8.47 -7.55
C GLU A 247 3.59 -7.30 -7.59
N VAL A 248 4.35 -7.19 -8.68
CA VAL A 248 5.23 -6.06 -9.00
C VAL A 248 4.94 -5.62 -10.42
N TYR A 249 4.84 -4.33 -10.68
CA TYR A 249 4.63 -3.80 -12.02
C TYR A 249 5.53 -2.60 -12.33
N LEU A 250 5.66 -2.33 -13.63
CA LEU A 250 6.41 -1.22 -14.20
C LEU A 250 5.94 -0.91 -15.62
N GLU A 251 6.34 0.25 -16.13
CA GLU A 251 6.15 0.64 -17.52
C GLU A 251 7.50 0.84 -18.24
N THR A 252 7.50 0.62 -19.54
CA THR A 252 8.64 0.94 -20.40
C THR A 252 8.17 1.34 -21.80
N PRO A 253 8.89 2.24 -22.51
CA PRO A 253 8.58 2.57 -23.89
C PRO A 253 8.64 1.32 -24.77
N ILE A 254 7.74 1.21 -25.74
CA ILE A 254 7.71 0.06 -26.68
C ILE A 254 8.99 -0.05 -27.49
N THR A 255 9.63 1.09 -27.76
CA THR A 255 10.91 1.18 -28.48
C THR A 255 12.12 0.72 -27.66
N ASN A 256 11.98 0.56 -26.33
CA ASN A 256 13.06 0.14 -25.46
C ASN A 256 13.17 -1.40 -25.38
N GLU A 257 13.58 -2.01 -26.49
CA GLU A 257 13.72 -3.48 -26.61
C GLU A 257 14.63 -4.07 -25.54
N ARG A 258 15.70 -3.34 -25.16
CA ARG A 258 16.65 -3.79 -24.14
C ARG A 258 15.98 -3.92 -22.78
N ALA A 259 15.17 -2.95 -22.36
CA ALA A 259 14.44 -3.02 -21.10
C ALA A 259 13.35 -4.09 -21.18
N TYR A 260 12.61 -4.16 -22.29
CA TYR A 260 11.58 -5.19 -22.49
C TYR A 260 12.13 -6.62 -22.36
N LEU A 261 13.27 -6.92 -23.00
CA LEU A 261 13.95 -8.22 -22.89
C LEU A 261 14.48 -8.48 -21.47
N LEU A 262 15.00 -7.46 -20.79
CA LEU A 262 15.43 -7.59 -19.39
C LEU A 262 14.27 -8.00 -18.49
N TYR A 263 13.15 -7.29 -18.55
CA TYR A 263 12.00 -7.54 -17.69
C TYR A 263 11.35 -8.90 -17.98
N THR A 264 11.15 -9.24 -19.26
CA THR A 264 10.59 -10.54 -19.64
C THR A 264 11.52 -11.70 -19.23
N SER A 265 12.84 -11.53 -19.30
CA SER A 265 13.80 -12.53 -18.78
C SER A 265 13.74 -12.73 -17.26
N LEU A 266 13.15 -11.77 -16.53
CA LEU A 266 12.89 -11.84 -15.09
C LEU A 266 11.50 -12.39 -14.75
N GLY A 267 10.72 -12.81 -15.75
CA GLY A 267 9.38 -13.36 -15.58
C GLY A 267 8.25 -12.33 -15.60
N PHE A 268 8.55 -11.05 -15.90
CA PHE A 268 7.49 -10.07 -16.10
C PHE A 268 6.74 -10.36 -17.40
N VAL A 269 5.41 -10.25 -17.37
CA VAL A 269 4.52 -10.44 -18.51
C VAL A 269 3.87 -9.11 -18.87
N LYS A 270 3.73 -8.82 -20.16
CA LYS A 270 3.00 -7.64 -20.64
C LYS A 270 1.51 -7.76 -20.30
N THR A 271 0.97 -6.78 -19.57
CA THR A 271 -0.44 -6.78 -19.13
C THR A 271 -1.26 -5.63 -19.71
N ALA A 272 -0.63 -4.55 -20.15
CA ALA A 272 -1.36 -3.44 -20.78
C ALA A 272 -0.52 -2.76 -21.86
N PHE A 273 -1.23 -2.15 -22.82
CA PHE A 273 -0.71 -1.17 -23.76
C PHE A 273 -1.24 0.20 -23.35
N LEU A 274 -0.35 1.19 -23.27
CA LEU A 274 -0.62 2.52 -22.74
C LEU A 274 -0.34 3.54 -23.86
N PRO A 275 -1.36 3.98 -24.61
CA PRO A 275 -1.18 4.89 -25.73
C PRO A 275 -0.77 6.29 -25.25
N ARG A 276 0.22 6.90 -25.89
CA ARG A 276 0.73 8.26 -25.59
C ARG A 276 1.03 8.46 -24.10
N TYR A 277 1.74 7.52 -23.50
CA TYR A 277 2.01 7.47 -22.07
C TYR A 277 3.09 8.44 -21.62
N TYR A 278 4.16 8.57 -22.41
CA TYR A 278 5.29 9.45 -22.12
C TYR A 278 5.06 10.87 -22.64
N LEU A 279 5.80 11.85 -22.12
CA LEU A 279 5.70 13.27 -22.51
C LEU A 279 5.99 13.55 -23.99
N ASP A 280 6.79 12.68 -24.63
CA ASP A 280 7.07 12.72 -26.07
C ASP A 280 5.97 12.06 -26.93
N TYR A 281 4.83 11.73 -26.31
CA TYR A 281 3.70 11.00 -26.88
C TYR A 281 4.02 9.56 -27.30
N SER A 282 5.17 9.01 -26.90
CA SER A 282 5.47 7.60 -27.16
C SER A 282 4.59 6.68 -26.32
N ASP A 283 4.27 5.53 -26.91
CA ASP A 283 3.47 4.49 -26.27
C ASP A 283 4.32 3.68 -25.29
N ALA A 284 3.68 3.23 -24.21
CA ALA A 284 4.29 2.35 -23.23
C ALA A 284 3.61 0.98 -23.18
N VAL A 285 4.32 0.03 -22.60
CA VAL A 285 3.74 -1.24 -22.15
C VAL A 285 3.90 -1.36 -20.65
N ARG A 286 2.82 -1.76 -19.99
CA ARG A 286 2.88 -2.20 -18.59
C ARG A 286 3.27 -3.66 -18.56
N LEU A 287 4.28 -3.97 -17.75
CA LEU A 287 4.63 -5.34 -17.43
C LEU A 287 4.39 -5.61 -15.94
N LYS A 288 4.01 -6.85 -15.63
CA LYS A 288 3.72 -7.30 -14.27
C LYS A 288 4.38 -8.65 -13.99
N LEU A 289 4.93 -8.80 -12.79
CA LEU A 289 5.41 -10.04 -12.20
C LEU A 289 4.50 -10.39 -11.01
N TRP A 290 3.83 -11.54 -11.07
CA TRP A 290 3.07 -12.04 -9.92
C TRP A 290 4.01 -12.75 -8.94
N LEU A 291 3.89 -12.40 -7.66
CA LEU A 291 4.65 -13.02 -6.57
C LEU A 291 3.83 -14.10 -5.83
N LYS A 292 2.51 -14.07 -6.01
CA LYS A 292 1.55 -15.09 -5.58
C LYS A 292 0.72 -15.55 -6.78
N ASP A 293 -0.16 -16.52 -6.59
CA ASP A 293 -1.01 -17.02 -7.67
C ASP A 293 -1.85 -15.88 -8.28
N ALA A 294 -1.78 -15.74 -9.61
CA ALA A 294 -2.48 -14.70 -10.35
C ALA A 294 -4.01 -14.88 -10.33
N PHE A 295 -4.45 -16.12 -10.09
CA PHE A 295 -5.85 -16.50 -9.93
C PHE A 295 -6.00 -17.22 -8.59
N PRO A 296 -6.90 -16.79 -7.69
CA PRO A 296 -7.18 -17.52 -6.47
C PRO A 296 -7.61 -18.95 -6.81
N ASN A 297 -6.95 -19.96 -6.23
CA ASN A 297 -7.44 -21.34 -6.35
C ASN A 297 -8.79 -21.46 -5.64
N GLU A 298 -9.88 -21.65 -6.38
CA GLU A 298 -11.22 -21.96 -5.82
C GLU A 298 -11.28 -23.34 -5.12
N ARG A 299 -10.13 -24.01 -4.91
CA ARG A 299 -10.03 -25.44 -4.55
C ARG A 299 -9.52 -25.73 -3.13
N GLU A 300 -9.83 -24.89 -2.15
CA GLU A 300 -9.57 -25.24 -0.73
C GLU A 300 -10.83 -25.27 0.16
N ASP A 301 -12.00 -24.81 -0.30
CA ASP A 301 -13.22 -24.79 0.52
C ASP A 301 -14.07 -26.09 0.42
N SER A 302 -13.61 -27.16 -0.26
CA SER A 302 -14.36 -28.43 -0.39
C SER A 302 -13.76 -29.66 0.31
N SER A 303 -12.52 -29.59 0.82
CA SER A 303 -11.88 -30.76 1.44
C SER A 303 -12.12 -30.88 2.95
N GLU A 304 -12.60 -29.85 3.63
CA GLU A 304 -12.92 -29.90 5.07
C GLU A 304 -14.34 -30.45 5.37
N ALA A 305 -15.19 -30.62 4.36
CA ALA A 305 -16.56 -31.13 4.53
C ALA A 305 -16.69 -32.67 4.41
N ALA A 306 -15.61 -33.38 4.07
CA ALA A 306 -15.67 -34.83 3.79
C ALA A 306 -15.11 -35.75 4.89
N ALA A 307 -14.69 -35.22 6.04
CA ALA A 307 -14.25 -36.04 7.18
C ALA A 307 -15.42 -36.33 8.14
N ALA A 308 -16.39 -37.13 7.70
CA ALA A 308 -17.33 -37.79 8.60
C ALA A 308 -16.67 -39.05 9.22
N PRO A 309 -16.94 -39.38 10.50
CA PRO A 309 -16.23 -40.44 11.20
C PRO A 309 -16.75 -41.82 10.80
N THR A 310 -15.85 -42.70 10.37
CA THR A 310 -16.13 -44.14 10.29
C THR A 310 -16.26 -44.71 11.70
N LYS A 311 -17.50 -45.03 12.09
CA LYS A 311 -17.79 -45.92 13.21
C LYS A 311 -17.52 -47.37 12.78
N GLY A 312 -16.85 -48.12 13.64
CA GLY A 312 -16.90 -49.58 13.67
C GLY A 312 -15.56 -50.24 13.43
N ASP A 313 -14.82 -50.50 14.51
CA ASP A 313 -14.44 -51.87 14.88
C ASP A 313 -13.87 -51.84 16.31
N ALA A 314 -14.74 -52.21 17.26
CA ALA A 314 -14.33 -52.54 18.61
C ALA A 314 -14.01 -54.03 18.64
N VAL A 315 -12.72 -54.35 18.74
CA VAL A 315 -12.25 -55.67 19.16
C VAL A 315 -12.41 -55.70 20.68
N GLU A 316 -13.38 -56.46 21.17
CA GLU A 316 -13.50 -56.78 22.58
C GLU A 316 -12.88 -58.16 22.82
N GLU A 317 -11.68 -58.13 23.39
CA GLU A 317 -10.96 -59.27 23.93
C GLU A 317 -11.42 -59.46 25.39
N GLN A 318 -12.12 -60.56 25.69
CA GLN A 318 -12.21 -61.08 27.05
C GLN A 318 -11.96 -62.60 27.08
N SER A 319 -11.04 -62.97 27.95
CA SER A 319 -10.57 -64.32 28.24
C SER A 319 -11.52 -65.13 29.13
N ALA A 320 -11.43 -66.45 28.96
CA ALA A 320 -11.52 -67.50 29.99
C ALA A 320 -12.87 -67.78 30.67
N ALA A 321 -13.51 -68.88 30.24
CA ALA A 321 -13.72 -70.11 31.05
C ALA A 321 -14.31 -71.22 30.16
#